data_AF-A0A100VM57-F1
#
_entry.id   AF-A0A100VM57-F1
#
_cell.length_a   1.000
_cell.length_b   1.000
_cell.length_c   1.000
_cell.angle_alpha   90.00
_cell.angle_beta   90.00
_cell.angle_gamma   90.00
#
_symmetry.space_group_name_H-M   'P 1'
#
loop_
_entity.id
_entity.type
_entity.pdbx_description
1 polymer ?
#
loop_
_entity_poly.entity_id
_entity_poly.type
_entity_poly.pdbx_seq_one_letter_code
_entity_poly.pdbx_strand_id
1 'polypeptide(L)'
;MEHKIYHTEFHVVEIVNVNKFGFNGTKTDTWIWEITIANHGTTYLGKAVESKKNQSIDWVELKSMQPLNEMIELCKKKITANS
;
A
#
# COMPACT_ATOMS: atom_id res chain seq x y z
N MET A 1 -19.13 5.46 25.72
CA MET A 1 -18.15 5.35 24.62
C MET A 1 -18.57 4.16 23.77
N GLU A 2 -18.69 4.35 22.47
CA GLU A 2 -19.05 3.28 21.53
C GLU A 2 -17.79 2.77 20.81
N HIS A 3 -17.75 1.48 20.48
CA HIS A 3 -16.65 0.87 19.73
C HIS A 3 -17.21 0.14 18.50
N LYS A 4 -16.37 -0.02 17.46
CA LYS A 4 -16.67 -0.82 16.27
C LYS A 4 -15.58 -1.87 16.10
N ILE A 5 -15.97 -3.08 15.72
CA ILE A 5 -15.05 -4.19 15.44
C ILE A 5 -15.02 -4.39 13.93
N TYR A 6 -13.82 -4.32 13.35
CA TYR A 6 -13.62 -4.57 11.93
C TYR A 6 -13.13 -6.01 11.74
N HIS A 7 -13.58 -6.67 10.67
CA HIS A 7 -12.91 -7.86 10.19
C HIS A 7 -11.68 -7.43 9.38
N THR A 8 -10.58 -8.16 9.48
CA THR A 8 -9.30 -7.73 8.91
C THR A 8 -8.63 -8.82 8.11
N GLU A 9 -8.07 -8.43 6.97
CA GLU A 9 -7.24 -9.26 6.10
C GLU A 9 -5.82 -8.66 6.04
N PHE A 10 -4.81 -9.52 5.95
CA PHE A 10 -3.41 -9.12 5.88
C PHE A 10 -2.75 -9.71 4.64
N HIS A 11 -2.02 -8.88 3.90
CA HIS A 11 -1.33 -9.24 2.67
C HIS A 11 0.09 -8.72 2.68
N VAL A 12 1.03 -9.52 2.17
CA VAL A 12 2.38 -9.07 1.84
C VAL A 12 2.47 -8.94 0.33
N VAL A 13 2.84 -7.76 -0.16
CA VAL A 13 2.92 -7.46 -1.60
C VAL A 13 4.30 -6.94 -1.95
N GLU A 14 4.93 -7.57 -2.93
CA GLU A 14 6.16 -7.07 -3.54
C GLU A 14 5.82 -6.17 -4.74
N ILE A 15 6.43 -4.98 -4.79
CA ILE A 15 6.31 -4.01 -5.88
C ILE A 15 7.71 -3.68 -6.39
N VAL A 16 7.95 -3.95 -7.67
CA VAL A 16 9.21 -3.65 -8.34
C VAL A 16 9.05 -2.36 -9.15
N ASN A 17 9.88 -1.35 -8.86
CA ASN A 17 9.95 -0.10 -9.60
C ASN A 17 11.24 -0.06 -10.44
N VAL A 18 11.11 0.06 -11.76
CA VAL A 18 12.25 0.13 -12.69
C VAL A 18 12.36 1.55 -13.22
N ASN A 19 13.36 2.28 -12.74
CA ASN A 19 13.65 3.65 -13.14
C ASN A 19 14.81 3.70 -14.15
N LYS A 20 14.83 4.73 -14.99
CA LYS A 20 16.00 4.99 -15.85
C LYS A 20 17.16 5.52 -15.00
N PHE A 21 18.38 5.07 -15.29
CA PHE A 21 19.60 5.50 -14.60
C PHE A 21 20.71 5.79 -15.62
N GLY A 22 20.98 7.09 -15.85
CA GLY A 22 21.93 7.53 -16.87
C GLY A 22 21.44 7.34 -18.30
N PHE A 23 22.37 7.41 -19.27
CA PHE A 23 22.02 7.39 -20.70
C PHE A 23 21.50 6.03 -21.20
N ASN A 24 21.97 4.91 -20.64
CA ASN A 24 21.58 3.54 -21.07
C ASN A 24 21.37 2.54 -19.91
N GLY A 25 21.31 3.01 -18.66
CA GLY A 25 21.12 2.14 -17.49
C GLY A 25 19.67 2.13 -16.99
N THR A 26 19.31 1.07 -16.28
CA THR A 26 18.11 1.02 -15.44
C THR A 26 18.50 0.74 -14.00
N LYS A 27 17.75 1.31 -13.06
CA LYS A 27 17.84 0.99 -11.64
C LYS A 27 16.54 0.33 -11.22
N THR A 28 16.66 -0.85 -10.64
CA THR A 28 15.52 -1.60 -10.11
C THR A 28 15.48 -1.46 -8.59
N ASP A 29 14.38 -0.91 -8.08
CA ASP A 29 14.11 -0.76 -6.65
C ASP A 29 12.91 -1.65 -6.29
N THR A 30 13.11 -2.56 -5.32
CA THR A 30 12.06 -3.49 -4.85
C THR A 30 11.52 -3.06 -3.51
N TRP A 31 10.19 -3.06 -3.34
CA TRP A 31 9.46 -2.64 -2.15
C TRP A 31 8.56 -3.77 -1.65
N ILE A 32 8.57 -4.05 -0.35
CA ILE A 32 7.78 -5.14 0.26
C ILE A 32 6.78 -4.54 1.25
N TRP A 33 5.54 -4.35 0.81
CA TRP A 33 4.49 -3.73 1.60
C TRP A 33 3.70 -4.78 2.39
N GLU A 34 3.53 -4.52 3.69
CA GLU A 34 2.60 -5.19 4.58
C GLU A 34 1.28 -4.40 4.57
N ILE A 35 0.26 -4.93 3.91
CA ILE A 35 -1.04 -4.28 3.72
C ILE A 35 -2.05 -4.92 4.66
N THR A 36 -2.74 -4.11 5.45
CA THR A 36 -3.91 -4.50 6.24
C THR A 36 -5.16 -3.86 5.65
N ILE A 37 -6.17 -4.68 5.38
CA ILE A 37 -7.50 -4.22 4.96
C ILE A 37 -8.45 -4.54 6.10
N ALA A 38 -9.27 -3.58 6.49
CA ALA A 38 -10.28 -3.71 7.52
C ALA A 38 -11.65 -3.40 6.93
N ASN A 39 -12.66 -4.24 7.16
CA ASN A 39 -14.01 -4.02 6.67
C ASN A 39 -15.05 -4.05 7.80
N HIS A 40 -16.07 -3.22 7.66
CA HIS A 40 -17.23 -3.19 8.54
C HIS A 40 -18.48 -2.78 7.73
N GLY A 41 -19.29 -3.77 7.36
CA GLY A 41 -20.43 -3.57 6.46
C GLY A 41 -19.97 -3.15 5.07
N THR A 42 -20.30 -1.92 4.67
CA THR A 42 -19.95 -1.34 3.36
C THR A 42 -18.68 -0.49 3.38
N THR A 43 -18.07 -0.29 4.56
CA THR A 43 -16.87 0.53 4.71
C THR A 43 -15.63 -0.34 4.69
N TYR A 44 -14.66 0.04 3.86
CA TYR A 44 -13.32 -0.53 3.83
C TYR A 44 -12.31 0.52 4.29
N LEU A 45 -11.39 0.12 5.16
CA LEU A 45 -10.23 0.89 5.57
C LEU A 45 -8.97 0.13 5.16
N GLY A 46 -7.93 0.84 4.74
CA GLY A 46 -6.64 0.26 4.38
C GLY A 46 -5.50 0.94 5.09
N LYS A 47 -4.49 0.17 5.47
CA LYS A 47 -3.20 0.63 6.00
C LYS A 47 -2.09 -0.16 5.32
N ALA A 48 -0.94 0.47 5.09
CA ALA A 48 0.23 -0.24 4.58
C ALA A 48 1.54 0.24 5.22
N VAL A 49 2.51 -0.67 5.38
CA VAL A 49 3.83 -0.37 5.91
C VAL A 49 4.91 -1.02 5.05
N GLU A 50 6.00 -0.30 4.76
CA GLU A 50 7.24 -0.83 4.23
C GLU A 50 8.36 -0.50 5.23
N SER A 51 8.78 -1.50 5.99
CA SER A 51 9.64 -1.29 7.16
C SER A 51 11.09 -0.99 6.79
N LYS A 52 11.57 -1.49 5.64
CA LYS A 52 12.99 -1.36 5.23
C LYS A 52 13.36 0.06 4.82
N LYS A 53 12.41 0.81 4.27
CA LYS A 53 12.56 2.18 3.76
C LYS A 53 11.75 3.19 4.56
N ASN A 54 11.22 2.76 5.71
CA ASN A 54 10.47 3.59 6.64
C ASN A 54 9.33 4.37 5.98
N GLN A 55 8.54 3.70 5.14
CA GLN A 55 7.37 4.28 4.51
C GLN A 55 6.09 3.66 5.06
N SER A 56 5.06 4.48 5.22
CA SER A 56 3.74 4.03 5.64
C SER A 56 2.64 4.80 4.92
N ILE A 57 1.47 4.15 4.89
CA ILE A 57 0.19 4.71 4.56
C ILE A 57 -0.69 4.45 5.78
N ASP A 58 -1.11 5.53 6.45
CA ASP A 58 -2.02 5.45 7.58
C ASP A 58 -3.39 4.92 7.15
N TRP A 59 -4.26 4.63 8.12
CA TRP A 59 -5.62 4.19 7.84
C TRP A 59 -6.36 5.19 6.95
N VAL A 60 -6.75 4.74 5.76
CA VAL A 60 -7.53 5.51 4.79
C VAL A 60 -8.77 4.74 4.39
N GLU A 61 -9.86 5.46 4.13
CA GLU A 61 -11.08 4.86 3.58
C GLU A 61 -10.89 4.51 2.11
N LEU A 62 -11.22 3.26 1.76
CA LEU A 62 -11.13 2.71 0.41
C LEU A 62 -12.49 2.78 -0.25
N LYS A 63 -12.52 3.26 -1.49
CA LYS A 63 -13.76 3.50 -2.24
C LYS A 63 -14.02 2.46 -3.33
N SER A 64 -13.01 1.65 -3.65
CA SER A 64 -13.06 0.62 -4.67
C SER A 64 -13.82 -0.61 -4.19
N MET A 65 -14.49 -1.29 -5.13
CA MET A 65 -15.00 -2.66 -4.92
C MET A 65 -13.87 -3.71 -4.83
N GLN A 66 -12.63 -3.31 -5.11
CA GLN A 66 -11.42 -4.13 -4.99
C GLN A 66 -10.43 -3.41 -4.06
N PRO A 67 -10.63 -3.46 -2.73
CA PRO A 67 -9.87 -2.66 -1.76
C PRO A 67 -8.36 -2.96 -1.78
N LEU A 68 -7.98 -4.23 -2.01
CA LEU A 68 -6.56 -4.60 -2.13
C LEU A 68 -5.88 -3.92 -3.32
N ASN A 69 -6.54 -3.90 -4.48
CA ASN A 69 -5.99 -3.25 -5.67
C ASN A 69 -5.84 -1.73 -5.46
N GLU A 70 -6.81 -1.10 -4.81
CA GLU A 70 -6.70 0.32 -4.43
C GLU A 70 -5.51 0.59 -3.50
N MET A 71 -5.29 -0.26 -2.49
CA MET A 71 -4.13 -0.16 -1.60
C MET A 71 -2.80 -0.36 -2.33
N ILE A 72 -2.73 -1.31 -3.26
CA ILE A 72 -1.52 -1.52 -4.10
C ILE A 72 -1.23 -0.26 -4.93
N GLU A 73 -2.24 0.38 -5.52
CA GLU A 73 -2.07 1.63 -6.27
C GLU A 73 -1.62 2.80 -5.37
N LEU A 74 -2.14 2.89 -4.14
CA LEU A 74 -1.66 3.87 -3.17
C LEU A 74 -0.19 3.64 -2.79
N CYS A 75 0.22 2.38 -2.60
CA CYS A 75 1.61 2.01 -2.36
C CYS A 75 2.51 2.42 -3.53
N LYS A 76 2.11 2.15 -4.78
CA LYS A 76 2.83 2.58 -5.99
C LYS A 76 2.98 4.11 -6.05
N LYS A 77 1.91 4.86 -5.81
CA LYS A 77 1.95 6.34 -5.76
C LYS A 77 2.92 6.85 -4.71
N LYS A 78 2.96 6.21 -3.53
CA LYS A 78 3.89 6.56 -2.45
C LYS A 78 5.35 6.33 -2.86
N ILE A 79 5.64 5.27 -3.63
CA ILE A 79 6.99 5.02 -4.16
C ILE A 79 7.40 6.14 -5.13
N THR A 80 6.54 6.49 -6.09
CA THR A 80 6.83 7.52 -7.10
C THR A 80 6.99 8.92 -6.50
N ALA A 81 6.21 9.26 -5.46
CA ALA A 81 6.33 10.56 -4.80
C ALA A 81 7.67 10.73 -4.02
N ASN A 82 8.35 9.64 -3.70
CA ASN A 82 9.63 9.63 -2.97
C ASN A 82 10.84 9.26 -3.86
N SER A 83 10.63 9.07 -5.17
CA SER A 83 11.69 8.75 -6.15
C SER A 83 12.15 10.01 -6.88
#